data_AF-A0A173L2D8-F1
#
_entry.id   AF-A0A173L2D8-F1
#
_cell.length_a   1.000
_cell.length_b   1.000
_cell.length_c   1.000
_cell.angle_alpha   90.00
_cell.angle_beta   90.00
_cell.angle_gamma   90.00
#
_symmetry.space_group_name_H-M   'P 1'
#
loop_
_entity.id
_entity.type
_entity.pdbx_description
1 polymer ?
#
loop_
_entity_poly.entity_id
_entity_poly.type
_entity_poly.pdbx_seq_one_letter_code
_entity_poly.pdbx_strand_id
1 'polypeptide(L)' 'MQVESQTDHIAMLALMMVGVLIKRLDAVGQLDDGTKHQLHKLASAVRIHAENAGHDDLHILFDNIDRALGAASEAAPG' A
#
# COMPACT_ATOMS: atom_id res chain seq x y z
N MET A 1 27.95 3.43 2.69
CA MET A 1 26.59 3.25 2.16
C MET A 1 25.63 3.62 3.27
N GLN A 2 24.85 4.69 3.11
CA GLN A 2 23.93 5.19 4.14
C GLN A 2 22.77 4.22 4.33
N VAL A 3 22.46 3.91 5.59
CA VAL A 3 21.40 2.98 6.01
C VAL A 3 20.02 3.46 5.53
N GLU A 4 19.78 4.77 5.47
CA GLU A 4 18.53 5.36 4.95
C GLU A 4 18.22 4.90 3.52
N SER A 5 19.21 4.91 2.62
CA SER A 5 19.00 4.48 1.24
C SER A 5 18.63 2.99 1.12
N GLN A 6 19.11 2.12 2.02
CA GLN A 6 18.69 0.71 2.02
C GLN A 6 17.26 0.54 2.55
N THR A 7 16.89 1.27 3.60
CA THR A 7 15.54 1.25 4.16
C THR A 7 14.51 1.70 3.11
N ASP A 8 14.83 2.72 2.32
CA ASP A 8 13.96 3.22 1.24
C ASP A 8 13.76 2.17 0.12
N HIS A 9 14.84 1.48 -0.29
CA HIS A 9 14.73 0.41 -1.28
C HIS A 9 13.86 -0.75 -0.78
N ILE A 10 14.00 -1.13 0.50
CA ILE A 10 13.18 -2.20 1.10
C ILE A 10 11.71 -1.77 1.16
N ALA A 11 11.43 -0.52 1.53
CA ALA A 11 10.09 0.05 1.55
C ALA A 11 9.43 0.02 0.16
N MET A 12 10.15 0.44 -0.88
CA MET A 12 9.67 0.40 -2.27
C MET A 12 9.41 -1.03 -2.76
N LEU A 13 10.31 -1.97 -2.47
CA LEU A 13 10.11 -3.38 -2.80
C LEU A 13 8.88 -3.96 -2.09
N ALA A 14 8.69 -3.63 -0.81
CA ALA A 14 7.53 -4.06 -0.05
C ALA A 14 6.22 -3.55 -0.68
N LEU A 15 6.18 -2.29 -1.15
CA LEU A 15 5.02 -1.72 -1.85
C LEU A 15 4.66 -2.46 -3.13
N MET A 16 5.66 -2.73 -3.97
CA MET A 16 5.44 -3.47 -5.21
C MET A 16 4.90 -4.88 -4.94
N MET A 17 5.39 -5.53 -3.88
CA MET A 17 4.87 -6.84 -3.46
C MET A 17 3.45 -6.77 -2.91
N VAL A 18 3.10 -5.71 -2.16
CA VAL A 18 1.74 -5.52 -1.62
C VAL A 18 0.71 -5.48 -2.74
N GLY A 19 0.97 -4.76 -3.83
CA GLY A 19 0.06 -4.72 -4.99
C GLY A 19 -0.15 -6.10 -5.63
N VAL A 20 0.89 -6.93 -5.71
CA VAL A 20 0.79 -8.31 -6.21
C VAL A 20 0.03 -9.20 -5.23
N LEU A 21 0.31 -9.05 -3.92
CA LEU A 21 -0.31 -9.83 -2.86
C LEU A 21 -1.82 -9.57 -2.79
N ILE A 22 -2.26 -8.31 -2.91
CA ILE A 22 -3.68 -7.94 -2.95
C ILE A 22 -4.39 -8.69 -4.08
N LYS A 23 -3.84 -8.63 -5.31
CA LYS A 23 -4.42 -9.33 -6.46
C LYS A 23 -4.46 -10.85 -6.28
N ARG A 24 -3.44 -11.42 -5.64
CA ARG A 24 -3.38 -12.87 -5.39
C ARG A 24 -4.40 -13.31 -4.35
N LEU A 25 -4.52 -12.56 -3.25
CA LEU A 25 -5.48 -12.83 -2.18
C LEU A 25 -6.92 -12.68 -2.67
N ASP A 26 -7.20 -11.64 -3.47
CA ASP A 26 -8.50 -11.43 -4.09
C ASP A 26 -8.88 -12.60 -5.02
N ALA A 27 -7.94 -13.05 -5.86
CA ALA A 27 -8.15 -14.17 -6.77
C ALA A 27 -8.47 -15.51 -6.09
N VAL A 28 -8.04 -15.70 -4.83
CA VAL A 28 -8.34 -16.92 -4.05
C VAL A 28 -9.42 -16.70 -2.99
N GLY A 29 -10.07 -15.52 -2.97
CA GLY A 29 -11.11 -15.18 -2.00
C GLY A 29 -10.61 -15.04 -0.56
N GLN A 30 -9.32 -14.78 -0.36
CA GLN A 30 -8.68 -14.59 0.96
C GLN A 30 -8.44 -13.12 1.32
N LEU A 31 -9.01 -12.19 0.55
CA LEU A 31 -8.95 -10.76 0.86
C LEU A 31 -10.14 -10.36 1.73
N ASP A 32 -10.19 -10.88 2.97
CA ASP A 32 -11.18 -10.48 3.97
C ASP A 32 -10.90 -9.08 4.53
N ASP A 33 -11.87 -8.51 5.25
CA ASP A 33 -11.78 -7.15 5.77
C ASP A 33 -10.66 -6.96 6.80
N GLY A 34 -10.33 -7.99 7.59
CA GLY A 34 -9.20 -7.97 8.51
C GLY A 34 -7.87 -7.92 7.76
N THR A 35 -7.76 -8.71 6.71
CA THR A 35 -6.59 -8.71 5.82
C THR A 35 -6.44 -7.37 5.09
N LYS A 36 -7.53 -6.81 4.55
CA LYS A 36 -7.54 -5.46 3.95
C LYS A 36 -7.07 -4.39 4.93
N HIS A 37 -7.54 -4.44 6.18
CA HIS A 37 -7.15 -3.48 7.22
C HIS A 37 -5.65 -3.51 7.52
N GLN A 38 -5.06 -4.72 7.60
CA GLN A 38 -3.61 -4.86 7.82
C GLN A 38 -2.80 -4.36 6.62
N LEU A 39 -3.24 -4.65 5.40
CA LEU A 39 -2.60 -4.16 4.19
C LEU A 39 -2.69 -2.63 4.06
N HIS A 40 -3.81 -2.04 4.45
CA HIS A 40 -3.97 -0.59 4.46
C HIS A 40 -3.07 0.07 5.50
N LYS A 41 -2.95 -0.50 6.71
CA LYS A 41 -2.00 -0.02 7.73
C LYS A 41 -0.56 -0.06 7.23
N LEU A 42 -0.15 -1.15 6.58
CA LEU A 42 1.17 -1.28 6.00
C LEU A 42 1.39 -0.21 4.91
N ALA A 43 0.46 -0.07 3.97
CA ALA A 43 0.54 0.93 2.92
C ALA A 43 0.66 2.36 3.49
N SER A 44 -0.15 2.70 4.49
CA SER A 44 -0.11 4.01 5.16
C SER A 44 1.20 4.26 5.90
N ALA A 45 1.74 3.26 6.60
CA ALA A 45 3.03 3.39 7.29
C ALA A 45 4.18 3.65 6.30
N VAL A 46 4.16 2.97 5.15
CA VAL A 46 5.18 3.20 4.12
C VAL A 46 4.95 4.51 3.36
N ARG A 47 3.70 4.97 3.20
CA ARG A 47 3.38 6.30 2.65
C ARG A 47 4.02 7.41 3.48
N ILE A 48 3.84 7.36 4.80
CA ILE A 48 4.45 8.33 5.73
C ILE A 48 5.98 8.28 5.65
N HIS A 49 6.57 7.08 5.57
CA HIS A 49 8.03 6.93 5.40
C HIS A 49 8.51 7.55 4.08
N ALA A 50 7.82 7.29 2.97
CA ALA A 50 8.14 7.82 1.66
C ALA A 50 8.06 9.35 1.60
N GLU A 51 6.99 9.94 2.15
CA GLU A 51 6.80 11.40 2.24
C GLU A 51 7.94 12.05 3.05
N ASN A 52 8.32 11.46 4.19
CA ASN A 52 9.43 11.96 5.01
C ASN A 52 10.80 11.85 4.32
N ALA A 53 10.95 10.88 3.42
CA ALA A 53 12.18 10.68 2.64
C ALA A 53 12.19 11.47 1.31
N GLY A 54 11.11 12.20 0.99
CA GLY A 54 11.01 13.04 -0.22
C GLY A 54 10.67 12.26 -1.51
N HIS A 55 10.08 11.06 -1.39
CA HIS A 55 9.69 10.23 -2.52
C HIS A 55 8.24 10.52 -2.97
N ASP A 56 7.97 11.77 -3.35
CA ASP A 56 6.63 12.26 -3.72
C ASP A 56 6.06 11.56 -4.98
N ASP A 57 6.92 11.01 -5.82
CA ASP A 57 6.57 10.27 -7.05
C ASP A 57 5.83 8.95 -6.76
N LEU A 58 5.94 8.42 -5.54
CA LEU A 58 5.28 7.17 -5.14
C LEU A 58 3.78 7.31 -4.86
N HIS A 59 3.21 8.53 -4.83
CA HIS A 59 1.78 8.76 -4.53
C HIS A 59 0.84 7.91 -5.42
N ILE A 60 1.14 7.78 -6.71
CA ILE A 60 0.34 6.97 -7.67
C ILE A 60 0.28 5.50 -7.25
N LEU A 61 1.38 4.95 -6.71
CA LEU A 61 1.42 3.57 -6.24
C LEU A 61 0.52 3.37 -5.03
N PHE A 62 0.56 4.31 -4.08
CA PHE A 62 -0.31 4.25 -2.91
C PHE A 62 -1.79 4.39 -3.29
N ASP A 63 -2.13 5.29 -4.21
CA ASP A 63 -3.52 5.44 -4.68
C ASP A 63 -4.04 4.17 -5.36
N ASN A 64 -3.18 3.49 -6.12
CA ASN A 64 -3.53 2.20 -6.72
C ASN A 64 -3.74 1.10 -5.68
N ILE A 65 -2.94 1.10 -4.61
CA ILE A 65 -3.12 0.16 -3.49
C ILE A 65 -4.42 0.45 -2.76
N ASP A 66 -4.72 1.71 -2.45
CA ASP A 66 -5.96 2.11 -1.77
C ASP A 66 -7.20 1.73 -2.59
N ARG A 67 -7.17 1.94 -3.91
CA ARG A 67 -8.23 1.48 -4.83
C ARG A 67 -8.36 -0.04 -4.84
N ALA A 68 -7.24 -0.77 -4.88
CA ALA A 68 -7.25 -2.23 -4.90
C ALA A 68 -7.74 -2.83 -3.56
N LEU A 69 -7.52 -2.14 -2.44
CA LEU A 69 -8.04 -2.51 -1.13
C LEU A 69 -9.50 -2.11 -0.91
N GLY A 70 -10.07 -1.28 -1.79
CA GLY A 70 -11.47 -0.89 -1.74
C GLY A 70 -11.73 0.37 -0.92
N ALA A 71 -10.82 1.34 -0.91
CA ALA A 71 -11.12 2.73 -0.54
C ALA A 71 -12.06 3.43 -1.56
N ALA A 72 -13.09 2.71 -2.01
CA ALA A 72 -14.32 3.22 -2.61
C ALA A 72 -15.46 3.23 -1.57
N SER A 73 -15.13 3.26 -0.28
CA SER A 73 -16.09 3.43 0.80
C SER A 73 -16.24 4.91 1.16
N GLU A 74 -16.70 5.72 0.21
CA GLU A 74 -17.40 7.01 0.45
C GLU A 74 -17.96 7.57 -0.88
N ALA A 75 -18.93 6.87 -1.46
CA ALA A 75 -19.84 7.43 -2.47
C ALA A 75 -21.20 6.68 -2.45
N ALA A 76 -21.93 6.80 -1.33
CA ALA A 76 -23.40 6.78 -1.19
C ALA A 76 -23.75 6.57 0.30
N PRO A 77 -24.66 7.38 0.86
CA PRO A 77 -26.06 7.00 0.77
C PRO A 77 -27.03 8.15 0.42
N GLY A 78 -28.09 7.75 -0.31
CA GLY A 78 -29.51 8.11 -0.12
C GLY A 78 -29.89 9.55 0.19
#